data_AF-A0A1G3KV25-F1
#
_entry.id   AF-A0A1G3KV25-F1
#
_cell.length_a   1.000
_cell.length_b   1.000
_cell.length_c   1.000
_cell.angle_alpha   90.00
_cell.angle_beta   90.00
_cell.angle_gamma   90.00
#
_symmetry.space_group_name_H-M   'P 1'
#
loop_
_entity.id
_entity.type
_entity.pdbx_description
1 polymer ?
#
loop_
_entity_poly.entity_id
_entity_poly.type
_entity_poly.pdbx_seq_one_letter_code
_entity_poly.pdbx_strand_id
1 'polypeptide(L)'
;MQKLLILAAFAAVSTGQPVSAQTSPANQSVAVAHRDLDLRTEAGTRALDRRIWRAVVEVCGSAPDFDIAGKNDVRECRRETRALAAAQADVVVASASRGQAIQVSAIRN
;
A
#
# COMPACT_ATOMS: atom_id res chain seq x y z
N MET A 1 -14.14 -51.60 -55.81
CA MET A 1 -15.27 -51.08 -55.02
C MET A 1 -14.75 -50.04 -54.05
N GLN A 2 -14.78 -48.78 -54.49
CA GLN A 2 -14.43 -47.57 -53.75
C GLN A 2 -15.45 -47.35 -52.62
N LYS A 3 -15.04 -47.33 -51.35
CA LYS A 3 -15.87 -46.83 -50.24
C LYS A 3 -15.05 -46.06 -49.20
N LEU A 4 -15.08 -44.73 -49.42
CA LEU A 4 -15.34 -43.67 -48.44
C LEU A 4 -14.45 -43.55 -47.19
N LEU A 5 -13.53 -42.58 -47.28
CA LEU A 5 -13.29 -41.47 -46.36
C LEU A 5 -14.09 -41.47 -45.05
N ILE A 6 -13.41 -41.37 -43.89
CA ILE A 6 -13.81 -40.48 -42.79
C ILE A 6 -12.56 -39.95 -42.05
N LEU A 7 -12.33 -38.64 -42.16
CA LEU A 7 -11.47 -37.86 -41.26
C LEU A 7 -12.08 -37.89 -39.85
N ALA A 8 -11.30 -38.24 -38.83
CA ALA A 8 -11.64 -37.94 -37.45
C ALA A 8 -10.86 -36.71 -37.00
N ALA A 9 -11.42 -35.51 -37.27
CA ALA A 9 -10.98 -34.28 -36.64
C ALA A 9 -11.47 -34.28 -35.19
N PHE A 10 -10.54 -34.47 -34.25
CA PHE A 10 -10.84 -34.35 -32.82
C PHE A 10 -10.94 -32.86 -32.48
N ALA A 11 -12.16 -32.31 -32.54
CA ALA A 11 -12.44 -30.96 -32.06
C ALA A 11 -12.35 -30.98 -30.52
N ALA A 12 -11.18 -30.62 -29.99
CA ALA A 12 -11.04 -30.29 -28.57
C ALA A 12 -11.82 -29.00 -28.31
N VAL A 13 -13.06 -29.13 -27.86
CA VAL A 13 -13.80 -28.00 -27.27
C VAL A 13 -13.11 -27.68 -25.95
N SER A 14 -12.12 -26.79 -26.02
CA SER A 14 -11.60 -26.13 -24.84
C SER A 14 -12.73 -25.23 -24.34
N THR A 15 -13.48 -25.71 -23.35
CA THR A 15 -14.37 -24.87 -22.56
C THR A 15 -13.46 -23.93 -21.77
N GLY A 16 -13.10 -22.82 -22.40
CA GLY A 16 -12.43 -21.71 -21.73
C GLY A 16 -13.32 -21.31 -20.57
N GLN A 17 -12.92 -21.68 -19.36
CA GLN A 17 -13.57 -21.18 -18.17
C GLN A 17 -13.44 -19.65 -18.23
N PRO A 18 -14.53 -18.89 -18.03
CA PRO A 18 -14.39 -17.46 -17.85
C PRO A 18 -13.60 -17.26 -16.56
N VAL A 19 -12.29 -17.05 -16.69
CA VAL A 19 -11.50 -16.40 -15.65
C VAL A 19 -12.02 -14.97 -15.62
N SER A 20 -13.02 -14.75 -14.77
CA SER A 20 -13.38 -13.40 -14.34
C SER A 20 -12.12 -12.85 -13.68
N ALA A 21 -11.36 -12.05 -14.41
CA ALA A 21 -10.30 -11.23 -13.87
C ALA A 21 -10.97 -10.28 -12.88
N GLN A 22 -10.93 -10.65 -11.61
CA GLN A 22 -11.37 -9.79 -10.53
C GLN A 22 -10.43 -8.60 -10.62
N THR A 23 -10.96 -7.47 -11.11
CA THR A 23 -10.22 -6.22 -11.14
C THR A 23 -10.01 -5.87 -9.67
N SER A 24 -8.93 -6.40 -9.08
CA SER A 24 -8.47 -5.98 -7.77
C SER A 24 -8.42 -4.46 -7.85
N PRO A 25 -9.10 -3.71 -6.95
CA PRO A 25 -9.09 -2.27 -7.00
C PRO A 25 -7.63 -1.87 -7.14
N ALA A 26 -7.26 -1.25 -8.26
CA ALA A 26 -5.87 -0.99 -8.60
C ALA A 26 -5.20 -0.42 -7.35
N ASN A 27 -4.25 -1.15 -6.75
CA ASN A 27 -3.72 -0.89 -5.40
C ASN A 27 -3.47 0.62 -5.25
N GLN A 28 -4.42 1.33 -4.63
CA GLN A 28 -4.39 2.78 -4.63
C GLN A 28 -3.25 3.17 -3.71
N SER A 29 -2.18 3.68 -4.31
CA SER A 29 -0.99 4.11 -3.58
C SER A 29 -0.87 5.61 -3.74
N VAL A 30 -0.80 6.31 -2.61
CA VAL A 30 -0.66 7.76 -2.55
C VAL A 30 0.72 8.09 -1.98
N ALA A 31 1.49 8.90 -2.70
CA ALA A 31 2.79 9.35 -2.24
C ALA A 31 2.63 10.46 -1.18
N VAL A 32 3.24 10.28 -0.01
CA VAL A 32 3.24 11.28 1.06
C VAL A 32 4.51 12.13 0.99
N ALA A 33 4.37 13.38 0.54
CA ALA A 33 5.46 14.34 0.53
C ALA A 33 5.83 14.79 1.96
N HIS A 34 7.14 14.83 2.26
CA HIS A 34 7.67 15.17 3.58
C HIS A 34 8.94 16.04 3.54
N ARG A 35 9.36 16.51 2.36
CA ARG A 35 10.61 17.28 2.19
C ARG A 35 10.58 18.65 2.89
N ASP A 36 9.39 19.17 3.16
CA ASP A 36 9.14 20.44 3.83
C ASP A 36 9.10 20.31 5.36
N LEU A 37 9.17 19.09 5.90
CA LEU A 37 9.14 18.83 7.34
C LEU A 37 10.55 18.63 7.89
N ASP A 38 10.86 19.28 9.02
CA ASP A 38 12.07 18.94 9.80
C ASP A 38 11.80 17.71 10.67
N LEU A 39 12.06 16.54 10.10
CA LEU A 39 11.84 15.24 10.74
C LEU A 39 12.82 14.94 11.90
N ARG A 40 13.77 15.83 12.17
CA ARG A 40 14.64 15.74 13.35
C ARG A 40 13.95 16.30 14.60
N THR A 41 12.81 16.96 14.42
CA THR A 41 12.03 17.54 15.50
C THR A 41 10.77 16.72 15.76
N GLU A 42 10.33 16.70 17.01
CA GLU A 42 9.07 16.04 17.39
C GLU A 42 7.85 16.68 16.70
N ALA A 43 7.91 17.98 16.40
CA ALA A 43 6.86 18.67 15.66
C ALA A 43 6.77 18.15 14.21
N GLY A 44 7.92 17.99 13.54
CA GLY A 44 7.99 17.48 12.17
C GLY A 44 7.58 16.01 12.06
N THR A 45 8.01 15.15 12.99
CA THR A 45 7.58 13.74 13.00
C THR A 45 6.07 13.59 13.21
N ARG A 46 5.48 14.36 14.15
CA ARG A 46 4.02 14.40 14.33
C ARG A 46 3.29 14.95 13.10
N ALA A 47 3.87 15.93 12.40
CA ALA A 47 3.29 16.45 11.16
C ALA A 47 3.28 15.39 10.05
N LEU A 48 4.32 14.57 9.97
CA LEU A 48 4.38 13.43 9.06
C LEU A 48 3.32 12.38 9.39
N ASP A 49 3.18 11.97 10.65
CA ASP A 49 2.14 11.00 11.07
C ASP A 49 0.72 11.48 10.70
N ARG A 50 0.42 12.77 10.89
CA ARG A 50 -0.87 13.35 10.45
C ARG A 50 -1.07 13.31 8.93
N ARG A 51 0.00 13.41 8.13
CA ARG A 51 -0.08 13.29 6.66
C ARG A 51 -0.31 11.85 6.24
N ILE A 52 0.41 10.92 6.86
CA ILE A 52 0.23 9.48 6.64
C ILE A 52 -1.21 9.09 6.97
N TRP A 53 -1.74 9.54 8.10
CA TRP A 53 -3.13 9.23 8.46
C TRP A 53 -4.14 9.70 7.41
N ARG A 54 -3.94 10.90 6.83
CA ARG A 54 -4.81 11.40 5.75
C ARG A 54 -4.71 10.54 4.50
N ALA A 55 -3.50 10.15 4.10
CA ALA A 55 -3.30 9.24 2.97
C ALA A 55 -3.92 7.86 3.21
N VAL A 56 -3.83 7.33 4.43
CA VAL A 56 -4.48 6.06 4.81
C VAL A 56 -6.01 6.16 4.69
N VAL A 57 -6.60 7.26 5.13
CA VAL A 57 -8.04 7.50 5.00
C VAL A 57 -8.46 7.62 3.54
N GLU A 58 -7.63 8.27 2.70
CA GLU A 58 -7.86 8.38 1.25
C GLU A 58 -7.83 7.02 0.56
N VAL A 59 -6.81 6.20 0.83
CA VAL A 59 -6.64 4.86 0.24
C VAL A 59 -7.73 3.89 0.69
N CYS A 60 -8.05 3.86 1.98
CA CYS A 60 -9.05 2.93 2.51
C CYS A 60 -10.50 3.42 2.36
N GLY A 61 -10.70 4.69 2.01
CA GLY A 61 -12.02 5.29 1.80
C GLY A 61 -12.94 5.21 3.03
N SER A 62 -14.24 5.11 2.74
CA SER A 62 -15.31 5.02 3.73
C SER A 62 -16.41 4.05 3.25
N ALA A 63 -17.03 3.34 4.19
CA ALA A 63 -18.20 2.51 3.93
C ALA A 63 -19.50 3.27 4.25
N PRO A 64 -20.63 2.97 3.57
CA PRO A 64 -21.94 3.53 3.88
C PRO A 64 -22.36 3.27 5.33
N ASP A 65 -23.24 4.12 5.86
CA ASP A 65 -23.55 4.05 7.30
C ASP A 65 -24.26 2.77 7.74
N PHE A 66 -25.08 2.21 6.85
CA PHE A 66 -25.82 0.97 7.06
C PHE A 66 -24.97 -0.30 6.90
N ASP A 67 -23.77 -0.19 6.33
CA ASP A 67 -22.91 -1.34 6.05
C ASP A 67 -21.90 -1.57 7.20
N ILE A 68 -22.30 -2.39 8.16
CA ILE A 68 -21.47 -2.74 9.31
C ILE A 68 -20.25 -3.58 8.89
N ALA A 69 -20.42 -4.46 7.91
CA ALA A 69 -19.34 -5.31 7.40
C ALA A 69 -18.28 -4.46 6.69
N GLY A 70 -18.69 -3.60 5.75
CA GLY A 70 -17.78 -2.66 5.10
C GLY A 70 -17.10 -1.70 6.08
N LYS A 71 -17.78 -1.28 7.16
CA LYS A 71 -17.13 -0.51 8.23
C LYS A 71 -16.05 -1.30 8.97
N ASN A 72 -16.21 -2.61 9.16
CA ASN A 72 -15.14 -3.47 9.69
C ASN A 72 -13.98 -3.54 8.71
N ASP A 73 -14.25 -3.73 7.42
CA ASP A 73 -13.22 -3.86 6.38
C ASP A 73 -12.40 -2.56 6.24
N VAL A 74 -13.04 -1.40 6.29
CA VAL A 74 -12.35 -0.10 6.29
C VAL A 74 -11.49 0.08 7.54
N ARG A 75 -11.96 -0.36 8.72
CA ARG A 75 -11.15 -0.32 9.94
C ARG A 75 -9.93 -1.22 9.85
N GLU A 76 -10.10 -2.41 9.29
CA GLU A 76 -9.03 -3.36 9.02
C GLU A 76 -7.98 -2.76 8.10
N CYS A 77 -8.42 -2.29 6.92
CA CYS A 77 -7.58 -1.64 5.93
C CYS A 77 -6.76 -0.49 6.55
N ARG A 78 -7.40 0.38 7.33
CA ARG A 78 -6.71 1.51 7.96
C ARG A 78 -5.65 1.06 8.96
N ARG A 79 -5.90 -0.01 9.71
CA ARG A 79 -4.92 -0.55 10.67
C ARG A 79 -3.70 -1.11 9.95
N GLU A 80 -3.93 -1.98 8.96
CA GLU A 80 -2.86 -2.62 8.21
C GLU A 80 -2.04 -1.61 7.40
N THR A 81 -2.73 -0.72 6.67
CA THR A 81 -2.07 0.32 5.84
C THR A 81 -1.28 1.27 6.72
N ARG A 82 -1.81 1.67 7.88
CA ARG A 82 -1.08 2.53 8.83
C ARG A 82 0.16 1.82 9.38
N ALA A 83 0.06 0.54 9.73
CA ALA A 83 1.21 -0.22 10.24
C ALA A 83 2.34 -0.29 9.21
N LEU A 84 1.99 -0.58 7.95
CA LEU A 84 2.95 -0.59 6.83
C LEU A 84 3.58 0.79 6.61
N ALA A 85 2.78 1.85 6.60
CA ALA A 85 3.26 3.22 6.41
C ALA A 85 4.12 3.72 7.60
N ALA A 86 3.79 3.31 8.83
CA ALA A 86 4.56 3.66 10.02
C ALA A 86 5.99 3.08 9.95
N ALA A 87 6.12 1.80 9.55
CA ALA A 87 7.44 1.19 9.35
C ALA A 87 8.29 1.94 8.31
N GLN A 88 7.67 2.42 7.23
CA GLN A 88 8.36 3.25 6.23
C GLN A 88 8.74 4.63 6.81
N ALA A 89 7.84 5.25 7.58
CA ALA A 89 8.10 6.52 8.23
C ALA A 89 9.26 6.45 9.22
N ASP A 90 9.37 5.37 9.99
CA ASP A 90 10.47 5.15 10.93
C ASP A 90 11.83 5.13 10.22
N VAL A 91 11.92 4.49 9.06
CA VAL A 91 13.14 4.50 8.23
C VAL A 91 13.48 5.92 7.77
N VAL A 92 12.48 6.69 7.32
CA VAL A 92 12.66 8.07 6.85
C VAL A 92 13.09 8.98 8.00
N VAL A 93 12.45 8.89 9.16
CA VAL A 93 12.80 9.66 10.37
C VAL A 93 14.21 9.31 10.85
N ALA A 94 14.54 8.03 10.95
CA ALA A 94 15.89 7.59 11.32
C ALA A 94 16.94 8.11 10.31
N SER A 95 16.60 8.18 9.02
CA SER A 95 17.48 8.72 8.00
C SER A 95 17.72 10.22 8.13
N ALA A 96 16.72 10.99 8.56
CA ALA A 96 16.87 12.44 8.77
C ALA A 96 17.87 12.75 9.89
N SER A 97 17.93 11.91 10.92
CA SER A 97 18.88 12.06 12.03
C SER A 97 20.32 11.70 11.66
N ARG A 98 20.53 10.83 10.64
CA ARG A 98 21.87 10.44 10.18
C ARG A 98 22.67 11.58 9.55
N GLY A 99 22.02 12.68 9.16
CA GLY A 99 22.67 13.89 8.65
C GLY A 99 23.16 14.86 9.75
N GLN A 100 22.91 14.57 11.02
CA GLN A 100 23.34 15.44 12.13
C GLN A 100 24.86 15.30 12.33
N ALA A 101 25.59 16.41 12.24
CA ALA A 101 27.04 16.43 12.47
C ALA A 101 27.37 15.94 13.89
N ILE A 102 28.33 15.01 14.00
CA ILE A 102 28.86 14.56 15.28
C ILE A 102 29.73 15.70 15.83
N GLN A 103 29.33 16.27 16.96
CA GLN A 103 30.12 17.26 17.68
C GLN A 103 31.04 16.52 18.66
N VAL A 104 32.35 16.72 18.52
CA VAL A 104 33.36 16.19 19.45
C VAL A 104 34.02 17.37 20.16
N SER A 105 33.93 17.42 21.48
CA SER A 105 34.57 18.43 22.33
C SER A 105 35.53 17.78 23.31
N ALA A 106 36.67 18.42 23.57
CA ALA A 106 37.67 17.91 24.51
C ALA A 106 37.12 17.90 25.95
N ILE A 107 37.31 16.77 26.65
CA ILE A 107 37.21 16.76 28.11
C ILE A 107 38.43 17.53 28.61
N ARG A 108 38.18 18.69 29.20
CA ARG A 108 39.21 19.57 29.74
C ARG A 108 39.99 18.79 30.82
N ASN A 109 41.32 18.82 30.72
CA ASN A 109 42.25 18.24 31.69
C ASN A 109 42.31 19.09 32.96
#